data_AF-A0A231RNX0-F1
#
_entry.id   AF-A0A231RNX0-F1
#
_cell.length_a   1.000
_cell.length_b   1.000
_cell.length_c   1.000
_cell.angle_alpha   90.00
_cell.angle_beta   90.00
_cell.angle_gamma   90.00
#
_symmetry.space_group_name_H-M   'P 1'
#
loop_
_entity.id
_entity.type
_entity.pdbx_description
1 polymer ?
#
loop_
_entity_poly.entity_id
_entity_poly.type
_entity_poly.pdbx_seq_one_letter_code
_entity_poly.pdbx_strand_id
1 'polypeptide(L)'
;MIRYGDEQWSELRFTGFQYRAERRDGQWVDVALLPETADETPLPEELTDFQIIAVCTHDGHPIQLVTQDDGCDSEYQLTEWEQEQINAFIRTDEVKRAIVEAVSVRVD
;
A
#
# COMPACT_ATOMS: atom_id res chain seq x y z
N MET A 1 -0.11 -10.44 -8.08
CA MET A 1 1.22 -10.27 -7.47
C MET A 1 2.21 -11.24 -8.06
N ILE A 2 3.46 -10.82 -8.17
CA ILE A 2 4.57 -11.57 -8.75
C ILE A 2 5.40 -12.16 -7.60
N ARG A 3 5.44 -13.49 -7.47
CA ARG A 3 6.36 -14.13 -6.51
C ARG A 3 7.78 -14.14 -7.08
N TYR A 4 8.79 -13.94 -6.24
CA TYR A 4 10.18 -14.02 -6.67
C TYR A 4 10.50 -15.37 -7.34
N GLY A 5 10.95 -15.31 -8.60
CA GLY A 5 11.34 -16.49 -9.39
C GLY A 5 10.24 -17.05 -10.30
N ASP A 6 9.02 -16.54 -10.23
CA ASP A 6 7.91 -17.01 -11.07
C ASP A 6 7.90 -16.32 -12.45
N GLU A 7 7.59 -17.11 -13.49
CA GLU A 7 7.41 -16.61 -14.87
C GLU A 7 5.95 -16.25 -15.18
N GLN A 8 5.03 -16.61 -14.28
CA GLN A 8 3.60 -16.38 -14.41
C GLN A 8 3.07 -15.82 -13.09
N TRP A 9 2.09 -14.94 -13.17
CA TRP A 9 1.44 -14.36 -12.01
C TRP A 9 -0.05 -14.13 -12.30
N SER A 10 -0.85 -14.14 -11.25
CA SER A 10 -2.19 -13.53 -11.26
C SER A 10 -2.10 -12.10 -10.80
N GLU A 11 -3.06 -11.26 -11.16
CA GLU A 11 -3.17 -9.91 -10.63
C GLU A 11 -4.34 -9.83 -9.65
N LEU A 12 -4.17 -9.06 -8.58
CA LEU A 12 -5.20 -8.77 -7.59
C LEU A 12 -6.03 -7.58 -8.05
N ARG A 13 -7.35 -7.77 -8.06
CA ARG A 13 -8.30 -6.67 -8.15
C ARG A 13 -8.62 -6.18 -6.76
N PHE A 14 -8.17 -4.98 -6.42
CA PHE A 14 -8.52 -4.34 -5.16
C PHE A 14 -9.93 -3.74 -5.24
N THR A 15 -10.75 -4.04 -4.24
CA THR A 15 -12.11 -3.48 -4.09
C THR A 15 -12.14 -2.32 -3.10
N GLY A 16 -11.13 -2.24 -2.22
CA GLY A 16 -10.98 -1.19 -1.24
C GLY A 16 -9.68 -1.34 -0.45
N PHE A 17 -9.41 -0.38 0.43
CA PHE A 17 -8.31 -0.43 1.39
C PHE A 17 -8.76 0.18 2.71
N GLN A 18 -8.50 -0.53 3.81
CA GLN A 18 -8.36 0.16 5.09
C GLN A 18 -6.96 0.80 5.12
N TYR A 19 -6.84 1.98 5.72
CA TYR A 19 -5.57 2.68 5.69
C TYR A 19 -5.28 3.50 6.96
N ARG A 20 -3.99 3.72 7.19
CA ARG A 20 -3.48 4.60 8.24
C ARG A 20 -2.26 5.37 7.73
N ALA A 21 -2.31 6.70 7.81
CA ALA A 21 -1.18 7.57 7.49
C ALA A 21 -0.41 7.93 8.76
N GLU A 22 0.91 7.75 8.74
CA GLU A 22 1.81 8.08 9.84
C GLU A 22 3.02 8.84 9.32
N ARG A 23 3.40 9.91 10.02
CA ARG A 23 4.62 10.63 9.69
C ARG A 23 5.83 9.73 9.97
N ARG A 24 6.60 9.42 8.93
CA ARG A 24 7.87 8.68 9.07
C ARG A 24 8.96 9.59 9.60
N ASP A 25 9.17 10.73 8.96
CA ASP A 25 10.25 11.67 9.30
C ASP A 25 9.98 13.12 8.82
N GLY A 26 11.04 13.89 8.57
CA GLY A 26 10.96 15.26 8.06
C GLY A 26 10.50 15.39 6.60
N GLN A 27 10.49 14.29 5.86
CA GLN A 27 10.29 14.26 4.41
C GLN A 27 9.14 13.33 3.98
N TRP A 28 8.92 12.24 4.73
CA TRP A 28 8.05 11.15 4.29
C TRP A 28 6.90 10.84 5.26
N VAL A 29 5.83 10.30 4.66
CA VAL A 29 4.67 9.73 5.35
C VAL A 29 4.49 8.30 4.87
N ASP A 30 4.28 7.39 5.81
CA ASP A 30 3.90 6.02 5.51
C ASP A 30 2.39 5.91 5.54
N VAL A 31 1.82 5.37 4.45
CA VAL A 31 0.42 4.98 4.39
C VAL A 31 0.38 3.46 4.40
N ALA A 32 0.08 2.89 5.55
CA ALA A 32 -0.19 1.46 5.66
C ALA A 32 -1.57 1.18 5.05
N LEU A 33 -1.63 0.24 4.13
CA LEU A 33 -2.82 -0.17 3.41
C LEU A 33 -3.09 -1.66 3.68
N LEU A 34 -4.29 -1.97 4.18
CA LEU A 34 -4.80 -3.33 4.26
C LEU A 34 -5.79 -3.51 3.10
N PRO A 35 -5.42 -4.26 2.04
CA PRO A 35 -6.24 -4.38 0.85
C PRO A 35 -7.42 -5.32 1.07
N GLU A 36 -8.56 -4.92 0.51
CA GLU A 36 -9.68 -5.82 0.25
C GLU A 36 -9.61 -6.24 -1.23
N THR A 37 -9.69 -7.55 -1.49
CA THR A 37 -9.60 -8.10 -2.85
C THR A 37 -10.94 -8.65 -3.33
N ALA A 38 -11.17 -8.61 -4.64
CA ALA A 38 -12.32 -9.27 -5.25
C ALA A 38 -12.25 -10.80 -5.08
N ASP A 39 -13.41 -11.46 -4.97
CA ASP A 39 -13.51 -12.92 -4.79
C ASP A 39 -12.86 -13.70 -5.93
N GLU A 40 -12.82 -13.14 -7.15
CA GLU A 40 -12.21 -13.79 -8.31
C GLU A 40 -10.67 -13.74 -8.30
N THR A 41 -10.08 -12.87 -7.48
CA THR A 41 -8.63 -12.67 -7.37
C THR A 41 -8.25 -12.54 -5.88
N PRO A 42 -8.42 -13.60 -5.07
CA PRO A 42 -8.08 -13.55 -3.65
C PRO A 42 -6.57 -13.40 -3.46
N LEU A 43 -6.17 -12.96 -2.26
CA LEU A 43 -4.77 -13.04 -1.86
C LEU A 43 -4.25 -14.49 -1.93
N PRO A 44 -2.98 -14.70 -2.27
CA PRO A 44 -2.30 -15.99 -2.10
C PRO A 44 -2.55 -16.58 -0.71
N GLU A 45 -2.85 -17.88 -0.64
CA GLU A 45 -3.24 -18.56 0.60
C GLU A 45 -2.14 -18.58 1.67
N GLU A 46 -0.87 -18.44 1.26
CA GLU A 46 0.25 -18.38 2.18
C GLU A 46 0.41 -17.05 2.92
N LEU A 47 -0.28 -15.99 2.50
CA LEU A 47 -0.23 -14.68 3.16
C LEU A 47 -1.20 -14.62 4.32
N THR A 48 -0.74 -14.15 5.48
CA THR A 48 -1.53 -14.14 6.72
C THR A 48 -1.83 -12.74 7.24
N ASP A 49 -0.87 -11.82 7.15
CA ASP A 49 -1.02 -10.43 7.61
C ASP A 49 -0.49 -9.49 6.53
N PHE A 50 -1.07 -9.62 5.33
CA PHE A 50 -0.64 -8.88 4.17
C PHE A 50 -1.04 -7.41 4.26
N GLN A 51 -0.05 -6.53 4.13
CA GLN A 51 -0.25 -5.10 3.98
C GLN A 51 0.67 -4.51 2.93
N ILE A 52 0.35 -3.29 2.50
CA ILE A 52 1.18 -2.52 1.58
C ILE A 52 1.55 -1.21 2.28
N ILE A 53 2.84 -0.93 2.38
CA ILE A 53 3.33 0.36 2.84
C ILE A 53 3.60 1.24 1.62
N ALA A 54 2.79 2.28 1.47
CA ALA A 54 3.03 3.32 0.49
C ALA A 54 3.76 4.50 1.14
N VAL A 55 5.01 4.69 0.74
CA VAL A 55 5.81 5.85 1.16
C VAL A 55 5.43 7.03 0.29
N CYS A 56 4.95 8.09 0.90
CA CYS A 56 4.45 9.27 0.22
C CYS A 56 5.21 10.53 0.63
N THR A 57 5.28 11.48 -0.30
CA THR A 57 5.55 12.88 0.03
C THR A 57 4.40 13.47 0.89
N HIS A 58 4.64 14.65 1.48
CA HIS A 58 3.62 15.37 2.25
C HIS A 58 2.42 15.84 1.41
N ASP A 59 2.52 15.91 0.07
CA ASP A 59 1.41 16.21 -0.84
C ASP A 59 0.68 14.97 -1.37
N GLY A 60 1.03 13.78 -0.86
CA GLY A 60 0.38 12.52 -1.20
C GLY A 60 0.78 11.98 -2.58
N HIS A 61 2.04 12.19 -2.96
CA HIS A 61 2.65 11.52 -4.10
C HIS A 61 3.38 10.24 -3.63
N PRO A 62 2.93 9.05 -4.04
CA PRO A 62 3.64 7.81 -3.74
C PRO A 62 5.02 7.80 -4.41
N ILE A 63 6.07 7.47 -3.65
CA ILE A 63 7.44 7.32 -4.15
C ILE A 63 7.94 5.87 -4.08
N GLN A 64 7.31 5.04 -3.25
CA GLN A 64 7.64 3.64 -3.08
C GLN A 64 6.40 2.88 -2.58
N LEU A 65 6.22 1.67 -3.07
CA LEU A 65 5.24 0.71 -2.57
C LEU A 65 6.01 -0.53 -2.11
N VAL A 66 5.79 -0.96 -0.87
CA VAL A 66 6.42 -2.14 -0.28
C VAL A 66 5.33 -3.08 0.21
N THR A 67 5.40 -4.34 -0.20
CA THR A 67 4.54 -5.41 0.28
C THR A 67 5.13 -5.99 1.55
N GLN A 68 4.30 -6.19 2.56
CA GLN A 68 4.68 -6.82 3.80
C GLN A 68 3.71 -7.95 4.17
N ASP A 69 4.24 -8.96 4.84
CA ASP A 69 3.49 -10.06 5.45
C ASP A 69 4.12 -10.34 6.82
N ASP A 70 3.29 -10.50 7.85
CA ASP A 70 3.71 -10.59 9.26
C ASP A 70 4.71 -9.47 9.68
N GLY A 71 4.49 -8.26 9.16
CA GLY A 71 5.32 -7.07 9.44
C GLY A 71 6.74 -7.11 8.84
N CYS A 72 7.03 -8.06 7.94
CA CYS A 72 8.30 -8.19 7.24
C CYS A 72 8.10 -8.02 5.74
N ASP A 73 9.17 -7.71 4.99
CA ASP A 73 9.09 -7.63 3.53
C ASP A 73 8.63 -8.97 2.92
N SER A 74 7.62 -8.91 2.05
CA SER A 74 7.03 -10.10 1.42
C SER A 74 7.88 -10.60 0.25
N GLU A 75 7.81 -11.91 -0.04
CA GLU A 75 8.36 -12.49 -1.29
C GLU A 75 7.56 -12.08 -2.54
N TYR A 76 6.36 -11.52 -2.35
CA TYR A 76 5.49 -11.07 -3.42
C TYR A 76 5.72 -9.61 -3.74
N GLN A 77 5.78 -9.28 -5.02
CA GLN A 77 5.82 -7.92 -5.53
C GLN A 77 4.50 -7.57 -6.23
N LEU A 78 4.19 -6.28 -6.27
CA LEU A 78 3.02 -5.76 -6.98
C LEU A 78 3.27 -5.75 -8.48
N THR A 79 2.26 -6.13 -9.26
CA THR A 79 2.24 -5.90 -10.71
C THR A 79 2.07 -4.42 -11.01
N GLU A 80 2.33 -4.01 -12.26
CA GLU A 80 2.08 -2.62 -12.67
C GLU A 80 0.61 -2.23 -12.48
N TRP A 81 -0.32 -3.12 -12.82
CA TRP A 81 -1.76 -2.88 -12.68
C TRP A 81 -2.21 -2.74 -11.22
N GLU A 82 -1.62 -3.51 -10.31
CA GLU A 82 -1.86 -3.39 -8.87
C GLU A 82 -1.32 -2.04 -8.34
N GLN A 83 -0.13 -1.63 -8.78
CA GLN A 83 0.44 -0.32 -8.43
C GLN A 83 -0.44 0.83 -8.93
N GLU A 84 -1.02 0.73 -10.13
CA GLU A 84 -1.94 1.73 -10.66
C GLU A 84 -3.19 1.90 -9.78
N GLN A 85 -3.80 0.80 -9.33
CA GLN A 85 -4.95 0.82 -8.42
C GLN A 85 -4.62 1.51 -7.09
N ILE A 86 -3.47 1.17 -6.50
CA ILE A 86 -3.00 1.77 -5.23
C ILE A 86 -2.72 3.26 -5.41
N ASN A 87 -2.04 3.62 -6.50
CA ASN A 87 -1.74 5.02 -6.81
C ASN A 87 -3.02 5.83 -7.02
N ALA A 88 -4.05 5.25 -7.65
CA ALA A 88 -5.35 5.89 -7.79
C ALA A 88 -6.02 6.10 -6.43
N PHE A 89 -5.98 5.09 -5.55
CA PHE A 89 -6.54 5.18 -4.20
C PHE A 89 -5.86 6.27 -3.36
N ILE A 90 -4.53 6.32 -3.33
CA ILE A 90 -3.79 7.34 -2.56
C ILE A 90 -4.07 8.76 -3.05
N ARG A 91 -4.35 8.92 -4.36
CA ARG A 91 -4.62 10.22 -4.95
C ARG A 91 -6.00 10.78 -4.63
N THR A 92 -6.87 10.00 -3.98
CA THR A 92 -8.18 10.47 -3.51
C THR A 92 -8.03 11.61 -2.51
N ASP A 93 -9.02 12.49 -2.45
CA ASP A 93 -9.02 13.62 -1.51
C ASP A 93 -9.01 13.17 -0.05
N GLU A 94 -9.64 12.03 0.25
CA GLU A 94 -9.71 11.46 1.58
C GLU A 94 -8.33 11.04 2.09
N VAL A 95 -7.60 10.26 1.31
CA VAL A 95 -6.25 9.78 1.69
C VAL A 95 -5.25 10.93 1.71
N LYS A 96 -5.32 11.86 0.74
CA LYS A 96 -4.47 13.07 0.75
C LYS A 96 -4.66 13.92 2.00
N ARG A 97 -5.89 14.10 2.47
CA ARG A 97 -6.15 14.83 3.73
C ARG A 97 -5.52 14.12 4.91
N ALA A 98 -5.65 12.80 5.01
CA ALA A 98 -5.03 12.02 6.08
C ALA A 98 -3.49 12.16 6.09
N ILE A 99 -2.85 12.18 4.91
CA ILE A 99 -1.40 12.40 4.77
C ILE A 99 -1.01 13.80 5.29
N VAL A 100 -1.76 14.84 4.89
CA VAL A 100 -1.51 16.22 5.34
C VAL A 100 -1.74 16.36 6.85
N GLU A 101 -2.77 15.71 7.40
CA GLU A 101 -3.04 15.69 8.83
C GLU A 101 -1.91 15.02 9.61
N ALA A 102 -1.42 13.87 9.14
CA ALA A 102 -0.33 13.12 9.77
C ALA A 102 0.95 13.95 9.94
N VAL A 103 1.26 14.83 8.99
CA VAL A 103 2.46 15.71 9.08
C VAL A 103 2.21 17.00 9.86
N SER A 104 0.95 17.39 10.03
CA SER A 104 0.54 18.60 10.75
C SER A 104 0.49 18.39 12.27
N VAL A 105 0.32 17.14 12.71
CA VAL A 105 0.38 16.79 14.14
C VAL A 105 1.83 16.95 14.61
N ARG A 106 2.05 17.86 15.56
CA ARG A 106 3.34 17.97 16.26
C ARG A 106 3.49 16.74 17.15
N VAL A 107 4.59 16.03 16.94
CA VAL A 107 5.09 15.06 17.92
C VAL A 107 5.80 15.90 18.98
N ASP A 108 5.17 16.06 20.15
CA ASP A 108 5.73 16.74 21.32
C ASP A 108 6.89 15.95 21.94
#